data_AF-A0A656D9F2-F1
#
_entry.id   AF-A0A656D9F2-F1
#
_cell.length_a   1.000
_cell.length_b   1.000
_cell.length_c   1.000
_cell.angle_alpha   90.00
_cell.angle_beta   90.00
_cell.angle_gamma   90.00
#
_symmetry.space_group_name_H-M   'P 1'
#
loop_
_entity.id
_entity.type
_entity.pdbx_description
1 polymer ?
#
loop_
_entity_poly.entity_id
_entity_poly.type
_entity_poly.pdbx_seq_one_letter_code
_entity_poly.pdbx_strand_id
1 'polypeptide(L)'
;MVNPALEQVREYELNIIQEVVKNFDVDGIVLDRVRYDGIYADFSDSSREKFEMWLGKKIKFPDDIFRIEGDSIIKGRYFKEWVKWRAFVIKDFFKRAREIVKR
;
A
#
# COMPACT_ATOMS: atom_id res chain seq x y z
N MET A 1 7.01 8.56 6.29
CA MET A 1 6.52 8.03 5.00
C MET A 1 5.00 8.18 4.94
N VAL A 2 4.43 8.30 3.75
CA VAL A 2 2.98 8.37 3.52
C VAL A 2 2.38 6.96 3.45
N ASN A 3 1.11 6.82 3.81
CA ASN A 3 0.42 5.52 3.83
C ASN A 3 -0.13 5.18 2.44
N PRO A 4 0.40 4.14 1.74
CA PRO A 4 -0.04 3.76 0.39
C PRO A 4 -1.49 3.25 0.35
N ALA A 5 -2.06 2.85 1.49
CA ALA A 5 -3.45 2.42 1.55
C ALA A 5 -4.43 3.59 1.48
N LEU A 6 -3.99 4.85 1.68
CA LEU A 6 -4.87 6.02 1.60
C LEU A 6 -5.11 6.44 0.15
N GLU A 7 -6.37 6.69 -0.21
CA GLU A 7 -6.73 7.04 -1.58
C GLU A 7 -6.07 8.35 -2.00
N GLN A 8 -6.17 9.37 -1.16
CA GLN A 8 -5.64 10.71 -1.43
C GLN A 8 -4.13 10.71 -1.70
N VAL A 9 -3.37 9.83 -1.02
CA VAL A 9 -1.93 9.67 -1.26
C VAL A 9 -1.70 9.11 -2.66
N ARG A 10 -2.43 8.05 -3.03
CA ARG A 10 -2.34 7.44 -4.37
C ARG A 10 -2.77 8.41 -5.47
N GLU A 11 -3.86 9.15 -5.28
CA GLU A 11 -4.32 10.14 -6.27
C GLU A 11 -3.29 11.24 -6.49
N TYR A 12 -2.67 11.74 -5.42
CA TYR A 12 -1.66 12.77 -5.54
C TYR A 12 -0.46 12.30 -6.38
N GLU A 13 0.06 11.10 -6.09
CA GLU A 13 1.16 10.51 -6.87
C GLU A 13 0.77 10.22 -8.33
N LEU A 14 -0.45 9.72 -8.56
CA LEU A 14 -0.97 9.48 -9.92
C LEU A 14 -1.14 10.78 -10.72
N ASN A 15 -1.54 11.88 -10.06
CA ASN A 15 -1.65 13.19 -10.70
C ASN A 15 -0.29 13.73 -11.13
N ILE A 16 0.77 13.52 -10.33
CA ILE A 16 2.14 13.86 -10.73
C ILE A 16 2.55 13.06 -11.96
N ILE A 17 2.31 11.74 -11.97
CA ILE A 17 2.60 10.90 -13.14
C ILE A 17 1.83 11.43 -14.36
N GLN A 18 0.54 11.78 -14.19
CA GLN A 18 -0.28 12.34 -15.26
C GLN A 18 0.26 13.67 -15.79
N GLU A 19 0.73 14.56 -14.92
CA GLU A 19 1.31 15.84 -15.31
C GLU A 19 2.57 15.64 -16.15
N VAL A 20 3.45 14.72 -15.73
CA VAL A 20 4.69 14.42 -16.46
C VAL A 20 4.38 13.89 -17.86
N VAL A 21 3.52 12.88 -17.99
CA VAL A 21 3.21 12.29 -19.32
C VAL A 21 2.45 13.24 -20.24
N LYS A 22 1.75 14.25 -19.70
CA LYS A 22 1.03 15.25 -20.50
C LYS A 22 1.92 16.37 -21.01
N ASN A 23 2.91 16.78 -20.21
CA ASN A 23 3.68 17.99 -20.46
C ASN A 23 5.07 17.72 -21.05
N PHE A 24 5.53 16.46 -21.05
CA PHE A 24 6.85 16.08 -21.55
C PHE A 24 6.75 14.89 -22.51
N ASP A 25 7.56 14.93 -23.56
CA ASP A 25 7.72 13.81 -24.50
C ASP A 25 8.65 12.76 -23.89
N VAL A 26 8.07 11.71 -23.31
CA VAL A 26 8.78 10.65 -22.59
C VAL A 26 8.43 9.28 -23.14
N ASP A 27 9.43 8.42 -23.32
CA ASP A 27 9.22 7.04 -23.79
C ASP A 27 8.65 6.11 -22.71
N GLY A 28 8.75 6.50 -21.43
CA GLY A 28 8.27 5.70 -20.32
C GLY A 28 8.57 6.30 -18.95
N ILE A 29 8.02 5.64 -17.92
CA ILE A 29 8.15 6.04 -16.52
C ILE A 29 8.71 4.86 -15.72
N VAL A 30 9.72 5.13 -14.90
CA VAL A 30 10.26 4.20 -13.90
C VAL A 30 9.92 4.72 -12.52
N LEU A 31 9.23 3.90 -11.73
CA LEU A 31 8.84 4.25 -10.36
C LEU A 31 9.80 3.57 -9.37
N ASP A 32 10.57 4.36 -8.62
CA ASP A 32 11.48 3.84 -7.61
C ASP A 32 10.75 3.51 -6.30
N ARG A 33 11.13 2.41 -5.65
CA ARG A 33 10.70 2.01 -4.30
C ARG A 33 9.20 2.17 -4.01
N VAL A 34 8.35 1.74 -4.93
CA VAL A 34 6.89 1.71 -4.73
C VAL A 34 6.54 0.57 -3.76
N ARG A 35 6.76 0.81 -2.48
CA ARG A 35 6.60 -0.17 -1.40
C ARG A 35 6.26 0.54 -0.09
N TYR A 36 5.78 -0.25 0.85
CA TYR A 36 5.80 0.16 2.25
C TYR A 36 7.22 0.20 2.81
N ASP A 37 7.46 1.03 3.84
CA ASP A 37 8.79 1.23 4.43
C ASP A 37 9.39 -0.08 4.97
N GLY A 38 8.55 -0.84 5.66
CA GLY A 38 8.90 -2.11 6.27
C GLY A 38 7.73 -2.76 6.98
N ILE A 39 8.03 -3.82 7.73
CA ILE A 39 7.00 -4.62 8.41
C ILE A 39 6.22 -3.81 9.46
N TYR A 40 6.88 -2.82 10.09
CA TYR A 40 6.30 -1.93 11.11
C TYR A 40 5.52 -0.74 10.52
N ALA A 41 5.49 -0.59 9.20
CA ALA A 41 4.80 0.53 8.57
C ALA A 41 3.29 0.33 8.48
N ASP A 42 2.57 1.44 8.67
CA ASP A 42 1.14 1.63 8.46
C ASP A 42 0.20 0.78 9.31
N PHE A 43 0.27 0.99 10.63
CA PHE A 43 -0.69 0.49 11.62
C PHE A 43 -1.69 1.54 12.09
N SER A 44 -2.10 2.46 11.21
CA SER A 44 -3.14 3.46 11.52
C SER A 44 -4.54 2.83 11.52
N ASP A 45 -5.50 3.53 12.11
CA ASP A 45 -6.92 3.14 12.06
C ASP A 45 -7.43 3.02 10.62
N SER A 46 -7.01 3.91 9.71
CA SER A 46 -7.40 3.82 8.30
C SER A 46 -6.88 2.54 7.64
N SER A 47 -5.66 2.09 7.96
CA SER A 47 -5.15 0.82 7.45
C SER A 47 -5.91 -0.35 8.05
N ARG A 48 -6.23 -0.30 9.35
CA ARG A 48 -7.07 -1.31 10.03
C ARG A 48 -8.42 -1.44 9.33
N GLU A 49 -9.14 -0.35 9.15
CA GLU A 49 -10.47 -0.35 8.53
C GLU A 49 -10.46 -0.92 7.10
N LYS A 50 -9.50 -0.48 6.27
CA LYS A 50 -9.36 -0.97 4.90
C LYS A 50 -8.98 -2.44 4.84
N PHE A 51 -8.13 -2.90 5.76
CA PHE A 51 -7.75 -4.30 5.85
C PHE A 51 -8.92 -5.17 6.35
N GLU A 52 -9.63 -4.75 7.39
CA GLU A 52 -10.83 -5.45 7.88
C GLU A 52 -11.92 -5.54 6.81
N MET A 53 -12.10 -4.47 6.02
CA MET A 53 -13.00 -4.45 4.87
C MET A 53 -12.55 -5.45 3.79
N TRP A 54 -11.26 -5.49 3.45
CA TRP A 54 -10.71 -6.45 2.49
C TRP A 54 -10.79 -7.91 2.98
N LEU A 55 -10.57 -8.12 4.28
CA LEU A 55 -10.61 -9.42 4.94
C LEU A 55 -12.06 -9.90 5.16
N GLY A 56 -13.03 -8.99 5.14
CA GLY A 56 -14.45 -9.25 5.39
C GLY A 56 -14.80 -9.50 6.85
N LYS A 57 -13.96 -9.09 7.80
CA LYS A 57 -14.22 -9.23 9.25
C LYS A 57 -13.37 -8.30 10.10
N LYS A 58 -13.85 -8.01 11.31
CA LYS A 58 -13.10 -7.31 12.36
C LYS A 58 -12.05 -8.21 13.00
N ILE A 59 -10.92 -7.63 13.38
CA ILE A 59 -9.81 -8.36 14.02
C ILE A 59 -9.32 -7.62 15.26
N LYS A 60 -8.61 -8.32 16.14
CA LYS A 60 -7.86 -7.70 17.23
C LYS A 60 -6.58 -7.08 16.64
N PHE A 61 -6.70 -5.88 16.07
CA PHE A 61 -5.60 -5.17 15.45
C PHE A 61 -4.70 -4.49 16.51
N PRO A 62 -3.36 -4.51 16.36
CA PRO A 62 -2.55 -5.25 15.38
C PRO A 62 -2.19 -6.68 15.81
N ASP A 63 -2.53 -7.07 17.04
CA ASP A 63 -2.18 -8.36 17.66
C ASP A 63 -2.43 -9.59 16.79
N ASP A 64 -3.54 -9.61 16.07
CA ASP A 64 -3.91 -10.72 15.20
C ASP A 64 -3.04 -10.81 13.93
N ILE A 65 -2.31 -9.74 13.61
CA ILE A 65 -1.36 -9.66 12.49
C ILE A 65 0.02 -10.09 12.97
N PHE A 66 0.59 -9.39 13.95
CA PHE A 66 1.80 -9.82 14.66
C PHE A 66 1.95 -9.05 15.97
N ARG A 67 2.83 -9.57 16.82
CA ARG A 67 3.34 -8.88 18.01
C ARG A 67 4.85 -8.77 17.96
N ILE A 68 5.37 -7.80 18.70
CA ILE A 68 6.80 -7.64 18.92
C ILE A 68 7.09 -8.15 20.33
N GLU A 69 7.95 -9.16 20.43
CA GLU A 69 8.43 -9.72 21.69
C GLU A 69 9.95 -9.64 21.70
N GLY A 70 10.49 -8.66 22.45
CA GLY A 70 11.90 -8.28 22.36
C GLY A 70 12.24 -7.84 20.93
N ASP A 71 13.28 -8.46 20.35
CA ASP A 71 13.72 -8.21 18.98
C ASP A 71 13.01 -9.09 17.93
N SER A 72 12.04 -9.92 18.35
CA SER A 72 11.38 -10.89 17.48
C SER A 72 9.96 -10.48 17.10
N ILE A 73 9.60 -10.79 15.86
CA ILE A 73 8.22 -10.65 15.35
C ILE A 73 7.52 -11.99 15.48
N ILE A 74 6.50 -12.04 16.34
CA ILE A 74 5.63 -13.20 16.51
C ILE A 74 4.43 -13.04 15.58
N LYS A 75 4.40 -13.83 14.50
CA LYS A 75 3.36 -13.78 13.48
C LYS A 75 2.02 -14.24 14.06
N GLY A 76 1.00 -13.40 13.93
CA GLY A 76 -0.38 -13.70 14.29
C GLY A 76 -1.11 -14.46 13.18
N ARG A 77 -2.37 -14.82 13.47
CA ARG A 77 -3.24 -15.60 12.57
C ARG A 77 -3.47 -14.95 11.20
N TYR A 78 -3.45 -13.63 11.09
CA TYR A 78 -3.70 -12.87 9.86
C TYR A 78 -2.43 -12.25 9.26
N PHE A 79 -1.23 -12.71 9.66
CA PHE A 79 0.02 -12.19 9.14
C PHE A 79 0.12 -12.31 7.61
N LYS A 80 -0.26 -13.47 7.06
CA LYS A 80 -0.14 -13.74 5.61
C LYS A 80 -1.13 -12.88 4.81
N GLU A 81 -2.34 -12.73 5.33
CA GLU A 81 -3.42 -11.90 4.79
C GLU A 81 -3.00 -10.44 4.78
N TRP A 82 -2.38 -9.96 5.85
CA TRP A 82 -1.85 -8.59 5.94
C TRP A 82 -0.78 -8.32 4.87
N VAL A 83 0.20 -9.22 4.73
CA VAL A 83 1.25 -9.09 3.70
C VAL A 83 0.64 -9.15 2.29
N LYS A 84 -0.31 -10.07 2.05
CA LYS A 84 -1.02 -10.18 0.77
C LYS A 84 -1.83 -8.94 0.43
N TRP A 85 -2.55 -8.38 1.40
CA TRP A 85 -3.32 -7.16 1.23
C TRP A 85 -2.42 -5.97 0.91
N ARG A 86 -1.29 -5.80 1.62
CA ARG A 86 -0.32 -4.74 1.31
C ARG A 86 0.29 -4.89 -0.07
N ALA A 87 0.61 -6.11 -0.49
CA ALA A 87 1.06 -6.37 -1.87
C ALA A 87 -0.03 -6.02 -2.89
N PHE A 88 -1.30 -6.30 -2.58
CA PHE A 88 -2.43 -5.93 -3.43
C PHE A 88 -2.58 -4.41 -3.56
N VAL A 89 -2.44 -3.64 -2.47
CA VAL A 89 -2.49 -2.16 -2.50
C VAL A 89 -1.46 -1.59 -3.46
N ILE A 90 -0.22 -2.07 -3.40
CA ILE A 90 0.86 -1.64 -4.29
C ILE A 90 0.60 -2.07 -5.74
N LYS A 91 0.15 -3.31 -5.95
CA LYS A 91 -0.21 -3.82 -7.28
C LYS A 91 -1.31 -2.97 -7.93
N ASP A 92 -2.33 -2.61 -7.16
CA ASP A 92 -3.45 -1.78 -7.62
C ASP A 92 -2.97 -0.40 -8.05
N PHE A 93 -2.09 0.22 -7.26
CA PHE A 93 -1.44 1.48 -7.64
C PHE A 93 -0.68 1.37 -8.97
N PHE A 94 0.15 0.35 -9.16
CA PHE A 94 0.85 0.13 -10.44
C PHE A 94 -0.09 -0.07 -11.63
N LYS A 95 -1.21 -0.77 -11.43
CA LYS A 95 -2.22 -0.95 -12.47
C LYS A 95 -2.75 0.41 -12.92
N ARG A 96 -3.12 1.27 -11.97
CA ARG A 96 -3.62 2.62 -12.24
C ARG A 96 -2.57 3.51 -12.88
N ALA A 97 -1.33 3.48 -12.39
CA ALA A 97 -0.22 4.24 -12.99
C ALA A 97 0.01 3.83 -14.46
N ARG A 98 -0.01 2.52 -14.75
CA ARG A 98 0.07 2.01 -16.13
C ARG A 98 -1.09 2.48 -17.01
N GLU A 99 -2.31 2.55 -16.48
CA GLU A 99 -3.47 3.06 -17.21
C GLU A 99 -3.32 4.56 -17.53
N ILE A 100 -2.68 5.35 -16.66
CA ILE A 100 -2.38 6.76 -16.93
C ILE A 100 -1.33 6.91 -18.02
N VAL A 101 -0.25 6.12 -17.96
CA VAL A 101 0.86 6.20 -18.92
C VAL A 101 0.48 5.71 -20.32
N LYS A 102 -0.48 4.78 -20.44
CA LYS A 102 -0.88 4.18 -21.72
C LYS A 102 -2.01 4.90 -22.45
N ARG A 103 -2.57 5.96 -21.86
CA ARG A 103 -3.57 6.81 -22.53
C ARG A 103 -2.88 7.70 -23.54
#